data_AF-R7Z7M0-F1
#
_entry.id   AF-R7Z7M0-F1
#
_cell.length_a   1.000
_cell.length_b   1.000
_cell.length_c   1.000
_cell.angle_alpha   90.00
_cell.angle_beta   90.00
_cell.angle_gamma   90.00
#
_symmetry.space_group_name_H-M   'P 1'
#
loop_
_entity.id
_entity.type
_entity.pdbx_description
1 polymer ?
#
loop_
_entity_poly.entity_id
_entity_poly.type
_entity_poly.pdbx_seq_one_letter_code
_entity_poly.pdbx_strand_id
1 'polypeptide(L)'
;MQRIYESASYVHVWLGEAMDDSDLAMDLIEAVGLTSDFDDVRKLPWFTRAWAALPSVLQYPWWTRVWIIQELAMAKDVSLICGSRVLSWEHFVHFHNQTVGLSPAKNNIYQLMVLRLSIQAGNRKSLAFLLGPGIGDGDFQATDPRDMVYSLLGMSREGDQKLLPDYARPVHEVYAQAVRHIISTHNTLNIILLERPKGGCRLPSWCPDFSASTTSSTARGLDDLDIELDENQASAGSIAKYHFSDDGDTLSVQGRLIDSLVLVRPFPYEWDVGQANDVNWPRLVSSLRNLEFSVLQALKKAQPSLRDHACTEQISTLWRVLLIGDRILEPEGVPEWGATGDPKTFIIPQLDENRLGRLWETLQGRAAVPEEFQPEESEPKRTISYMLPVIQALKQGSSFPSGTRYFFVTSQGFMGMGRQSIVLGDNLCLLAGCDQPVILRRTTEHYEFVGGTYVRSIMAGELILNPVLDRGRAVQYAAASLPDEELSQTSHSGLNYESDDRFQKNLWRLDSTSLLQAGLDRPWYVDPGSEKYLKAFPEQFAIR
;
A
#
# COMPACT_ATOMS: atom_id res chain seq x y z
N MET A 1 6.69 17.70 25.38
CA MET A 1 7.07 16.27 25.37
C MET A 1 8.35 16.04 24.59
N GLN A 2 8.41 16.35 23.29
CA GLN A 2 9.63 16.27 22.45
C GLN A 2 10.96 16.61 23.18
N ARG A 3 11.11 17.87 23.64
CA ARG A 3 12.34 18.33 24.30
C ARG A 3 12.74 17.52 25.53
N ILE A 4 11.77 16.92 26.22
CA ILE A 4 12.00 16.09 27.41
C ILE A 4 12.73 14.81 27.01
N TYR A 5 12.23 14.08 26.00
CA TYR A 5 12.84 12.82 25.56
C TYR A 5 14.13 13.03 24.76
N GLU A 6 14.23 14.08 23.93
CA GLU A 6 15.50 14.43 23.25
C GLU A 6 16.63 14.76 24.24
N SER A 7 16.29 15.40 25.36
CA SER A 7 17.25 15.78 26.39
C SER A 7 17.50 14.69 27.42
N ALA A 8 16.66 13.65 27.46
CA ALA A 8 16.79 12.56 28.41
C ALA A 8 18.05 11.74 28.11
N SER A 9 18.91 11.56 29.11
CA SER A 9 20.03 10.64 29.01
C SER A 9 19.56 9.18 29.01
N TYR A 10 18.54 8.87 29.80
CA TYR A 10 17.96 7.53 29.94
C TYR A 10 16.44 7.61 30.02
N VAL A 11 15.76 6.66 29.36
CA VAL A 11 14.31 6.46 29.49
C VAL A 11 14.05 5.06 30.03
N HIS A 12 13.42 5.02 31.20
CA HIS A 12 12.98 3.78 31.83
C HIS A 12 11.53 3.51 31.47
N VAL A 13 11.29 2.40 30.76
CA VAL A 13 9.96 1.92 30.39
C VAL A 13 9.51 0.93 31.45
N TRP A 14 8.45 1.27 32.18
CA TRP A 14 7.83 0.36 33.13
C TRP A 14 6.68 -0.41 32.46
N LEU A 15 6.89 -1.72 32.26
CA LEU A 15 5.91 -2.65 31.70
C LEU A 15 4.94 -3.20 32.74
N GLY A 16 5.11 -2.91 34.02
CA GLY A 16 4.24 -3.41 35.09
C GLY A 16 4.93 -4.38 36.05
N GLU A 17 4.17 -4.85 37.04
CA GLU A 17 4.61 -5.86 38.00
C GLU A 17 4.87 -7.21 37.33
N ALA A 18 5.67 -8.06 37.98
CA ALA A 18 5.89 -9.42 37.51
C ALA A 18 4.61 -10.26 37.65
N MET A 19 4.09 -10.78 36.54
CA MET A 19 2.86 -11.58 36.47
C MET A 19 3.01 -12.64 35.37
N ASP A 20 2.32 -13.78 35.49
CA ASP A 20 2.26 -14.81 34.45
C ASP A 20 3.63 -15.25 33.90
N ASP A 21 4.60 -15.45 34.80
CA ASP A 21 5.99 -15.79 34.47
C ASP A 21 6.71 -14.73 33.61
N SER A 22 6.30 -13.46 33.65
CA SER A 22 6.93 -12.38 32.88
C SER A 22 8.42 -12.19 33.22
N ASP A 23 8.84 -12.47 34.45
CA ASP A 23 10.27 -12.50 34.80
C ASP A 23 11.04 -13.55 33.97
N LEU A 24 10.47 -14.73 33.75
CA LEU A 24 11.07 -15.76 32.88
C LEU A 24 11.07 -15.33 31.42
N ALA A 25 10.02 -14.63 30.98
CA ALA A 25 9.99 -14.05 29.63
C ALA A 25 11.07 -12.98 29.44
N MET A 26 11.32 -12.13 30.44
CA MET A 26 12.41 -11.16 30.44
C MET A 26 13.78 -11.85 30.42
N ASP A 27 13.97 -12.89 31.24
CA ASP A 27 15.21 -13.69 31.27
C ASP A 27 15.45 -14.39 29.90
N LEU A 28 14.39 -14.84 29.23
CA LEU A 28 14.48 -15.39 27.87
C LEU A 28 14.89 -14.34 26.85
N ILE A 29 14.24 -13.17 26.86
CA ILE A 29 14.55 -12.09 25.91
C ILE A 29 16.02 -11.67 26.09
N GLU A 30 16.50 -11.58 27.33
CA GLU A 30 17.91 -11.27 27.61
C GLU A 30 18.84 -12.39 27.13
N ALA A 31 18.54 -13.66 27.42
CA ALA A 31 19.37 -14.79 27.01
C ALA A 31 19.52 -14.88 25.48
N VAL A 32 18.43 -14.68 24.74
CA VAL A 32 18.48 -14.59 23.26
C VAL A 32 19.21 -13.32 22.83
N GLY A 33 18.97 -12.21 23.52
CA GLY A 33 19.62 -10.92 23.27
C GLY A 33 21.15 -10.92 23.46
N LEU A 34 21.69 -11.88 24.19
CA LEU A 34 23.13 -12.05 24.45
C LEU A 34 23.83 -13.10 23.58
N THR A 35 23.07 -13.99 22.92
CA THR A 35 23.65 -15.05 22.06
C THR A 35 23.65 -14.64 20.60
N SER A 36 24.61 -15.13 19.83
CA SER A 36 24.59 -15.02 18.35
C SER A 36 23.73 -16.09 17.69
N ASP A 37 23.42 -17.18 18.41
CA ASP A 37 22.67 -18.33 17.90
C ASP A 37 21.48 -18.65 18.81
N PHE A 38 20.28 -18.44 18.29
CA PHE A 38 19.01 -18.71 18.97
C PHE A 38 18.84 -20.18 19.34
N ASP A 39 19.40 -21.11 18.56
CA ASP A 39 19.26 -22.55 18.81
C ASP A 39 19.93 -23.01 20.11
N ASP A 40 20.94 -22.28 20.59
CA ASP A 40 21.56 -22.58 21.87
C ASP A 40 20.64 -22.29 23.06
N VAL A 41 19.84 -21.23 22.97
CA VAL A 41 18.85 -20.88 24.00
C VAL A 41 17.66 -21.84 23.94
N ARG A 42 17.27 -22.33 22.75
CA ARG A 42 16.20 -23.33 22.58
C ARG A 42 16.48 -24.66 23.30
N LYS A 43 17.76 -25.01 23.50
CA LYS A 43 18.18 -26.23 24.20
C LYS A 43 18.05 -26.14 25.72
N LEU A 44 17.82 -24.94 26.28
CA LEU A 44 17.76 -24.75 27.72
C LEU A 44 16.50 -25.42 28.33
N PRO A 45 16.60 -26.10 29.49
CA PRO A 45 15.48 -26.83 30.09
C PRO A 45 14.24 -25.96 30.38
N TRP A 46 14.45 -24.67 30.62
CA TRP A 46 13.40 -23.71 30.95
C TRP A 46 12.82 -22.97 29.74
N PHE A 47 13.40 -23.16 28.54
CA PHE A 47 13.01 -22.44 27.31
C PHE A 47 11.52 -22.54 27.02
N THR A 48 10.96 -23.75 27.03
CA THR A 48 9.54 -23.97 26.67
C THR A 48 8.59 -23.17 27.54
N ARG A 49 8.86 -23.11 28.86
CA ARG A 49 8.04 -22.35 29.80
C ARG A 49 8.20 -20.85 29.59
N ALA A 50 9.42 -20.36 29.43
CA ALA A 50 9.67 -18.95 29.20
C ALA A 50 9.14 -18.46 27.84
N TRP A 51 9.22 -19.30 26.80
CA TRP A 51 8.65 -19.03 25.49
C TRP A 51 7.13 -18.89 25.55
N ALA A 52 6.47 -19.78 26.30
CA ALA A 52 5.03 -19.69 26.55
C ALA A 52 4.64 -18.42 27.34
N ALA A 53 5.56 -17.85 28.12
CA ALA A 53 5.34 -16.62 28.87
C ALA A 53 5.58 -15.34 28.06
N LEU A 54 6.17 -15.39 26.85
CA LEU A 54 6.44 -14.20 26.01
C LEU A 54 5.22 -13.26 25.81
N PRO A 55 3.97 -13.74 25.65
CA PRO A 55 2.81 -12.86 25.55
C PRO A 55 2.64 -11.91 26.74
N SER A 56 3.03 -12.32 27.96
CA SER A 56 2.93 -11.48 29.18
C SER A 56 3.73 -10.18 29.06
N VAL A 57 4.80 -10.17 28.25
CA VAL A 57 5.65 -9.01 27.99
C VAL A 57 5.34 -8.37 26.64
N LEU A 58 5.26 -9.16 25.57
CA LEU A 58 5.16 -8.66 24.19
C LEU A 58 3.75 -8.20 23.78
N GLN A 59 2.71 -8.63 24.50
CA GLN A 59 1.33 -8.23 24.22
C GLN A 59 0.81 -7.19 25.22
N TYR A 60 1.65 -6.73 26.14
CA TYR A 60 1.29 -5.76 27.16
C TYR A 60 0.68 -4.48 26.54
N PRO A 61 -0.34 -3.86 27.16
CA PRO A 61 -1.02 -2.68 26.60
C PRO A 61 -0.10 -1.47 26.37
N TRP A 62 1.06 -1.42 27.03
CA TRP A 62 2.03 -0.35 26.80
C TRP A 62 2.47 -0.29 25.32
N TRP A 63 2.68 -1.44 24.66
CA TRP A 63 3.11 -1.52 23.26
C TRP A 63 2.14 -0.90 22.26
N THR A 64 0.87 -0.70 22.61
CA THR A 64 -0.13 -0.13 21.71
C THR A 64 -0.36 1.35 21.96
N ARG A 65 0.34 2.02 22.89
CA ARG A 65 0.09 3.44 23.17
C ARG A 65 0.83 4.31 22.16
N VAL A 66 0.15 5.25 21.51
CA VAL A 66 0.79 6.11 20.49
C VAL A 66 1.92 6.99 21.04
N TRP A 67 1.86 7.37 22.32
CA TRP A 67 2.90 8.18 22.97
C TRP A 67 4.25 7.47 23.09
N ILE A 68 4.29 6.14 23.07
CA ILE A 68 5.55 5.40 23.19
C ILE A 68 6.45 5.62 21.98
N ILE A 69 5.89 6.08 20.86
CA ILE A 69 6.67 6.42 19.67
C ILE A 69 7.64 7.55 20.02
N GLN A 70 7.22 8.60 20.73
CA GLN A 70 8.15 9.63 21.20
C GLN A 70 9.06 9.12 22.32
N GLU A 71 8.52 8.34 23.26
CA GLU A 71 9.27 7.81 24.41
C GLU A 71 10.44 6.93 23.97
N LEU A 72 10.23 6.09 22.95
CA LEU A 72 11.23 5.20 22.41
C LEU A 72 12.01 5.85 21.27
N ALA A 73 11.38 6.40 20.24
CA ALA A 73 12.11 6.78 19.04
C ALA A 73 13.07 7.96 19.25
N MET A 74 12.86 8.78 20.28
CA MET A 74 13.68 9.96 20.58
C MET A 74 14.71 9.74 21.70
N ALA A 75 14.57 8.67 22.48
CA ALA A 75 15.45 8.39 23.60
C ALA A 75 16.83 7.90 23.14
N LYS A 76 17.89 8.35 23.81
CA LYS A 76 19.26 7.84 23.57
C LYS A 76 19.38 6.41 24.08
N ASP A 77 19.22 6.24 25.39
CA ASP A 77 19.28 4.95 26.06
C ASP A 77 17.92 4.57 26.64
N VAL A 78 17.53 3.30 26.45
CA VAL A 78 16.23 2.76 26.91
C VAL A 78 16.45 1.47 27.68
N SER A 79 15.75 1.34 28.81
CA SER A 79 15.64 0.09 29.55
C SER A 79 14.17 -0.28 29.75
N LEU A 80 13.83 -1.52 29.44
CA LEU A 80 12.54 -2.12 29.72
C LEU A 80 12.57 -2.75 31.12
N ILE A 81 11.58 -2.43 31.93
CA ILE A 81 11.51 -2.89 33.33
C ILE A 81 10.18 -3.63 33.52
N CYS A 82 10.23 -4.84 34.02
CA CYS A 82 9.06 -5.62 34.42
C CYS A 82 9.34 -6.25 35.79
N GLY A 83 8.53 -5.92 36.80
CA GLY A 83 8.78 -6.34 38.18
C GLY A 83 10.18 -5.94 38.66
N SER A 84 11.03 -6.93 38.94
CA SER A 84 12.42 -6.73 39.38
C SER A 84 13.46 -6.80 38.25
N ARG A 85 13.04 -7.17 37.04
CA ARG A 85 13.92 -7.38 35.89
C ARG A 85 14.08 -6.11 35.06
N VAL A 86 15.30 -5.90 34.58
CA VAL A 86 15.69 -4.78 33.73
C VAL A 86 16.37 -5.34 32.50
N LEU A 87 15.89 -4.95 31.32
CA LEU A 87 16.38 -5.40 30.03
C LEU A 87 16.79 -4.19 29.19
N SER A 88 17.97 -4.23 28.57
CA SER A 88 18.39 -3.18 27.64
C SER A 88 17.59 -3.24 26.34
N TRP A 89 17.35 -2.08 25.72
CA TRP A 89 16.71 -2.04 24.40
C TRP A 89 17.51 -2.79 23.33
N GLU A 90 18.84 -2.80 23.41
CA GLU A 90 19.70 -3.51 22.47
C GLU A 90 19.48 -5.02 22.53
N HIS A 91 19.41 -5.61 23.73
CA HIS A 91 19.07 -7.03 23.89
C HIS A 91 17.67 -7.34 23.36
N PHE A 92 16.71 -6.44 23.59
CA PHE A 92 15.36 -6.59 23.05
C PHE A 92 15.32 -6.58 21.51
N VAL A 93 16.07 -5.68 20.86
CA VAL A 93 16.20 -5.62 19.40
C VAL A 93 16.84 -6.91 18.87
N HIS A 94 17.90 -7.38 19.51
CA HIS A 94 18.58 -8.61 19.10
C HIS A 94 17.69 -9.85 19.23
N PHE A 95 16.94 -9.95 20.33
CA PHE A 95 15.89 -10.96 20.48
C PHE A 95 14.84 -10.88 19.37
N HIS A 96 14.33 -9.69 19.06
CA HIS A 96 13.33 -9.52 18.01
C HIS A 96 13.87 -10.00 16.66
N ASN A 97 15.06 -9.54 16.27
CA ASN A 97 15.69 -9.90 15.00
C ASN A 97 15.90 -11.42 14.83
N GLN A 98 16.28 -12.12 15.91
CA GLN A 98 16.44 -13.58 15.88
C GLN A 98 15.12 -14.37 15.93
N THR A 99 14.00 -13.72 16.28
CA THR A 99 12.71 -14.39 16.49
C THR A 99 11.60 -13.86 15.59
N VAL A 100 11.92 -13.03 14.58
CA VAL A 100 10.95 -12.51 13.60
C VAL A 100 10.19 -13.68 12.98
N GLY A 101 8.86 -13.60 12.97
CA GLY A 101 7.98 -14.64 12.42
C GLY A 101 7.79 -15.88 13.31
N LEU A 102 8.51 -15.98 14.43
CA LEU A 102 8.38 -17.05 15.43
C LEU A 102 7.73 -16.57 16.73
N SER A 103 8.07 -15.36 17.18
CA SER A 103 7.57 -14.80 18.44
C SER A 103 6.14 -14.22 18.31
N PRO A 104 5.39 -14.10 19.43
CA PRO A 104 4.05 -13.50 19.43
C PRO A 104 4.08 -11.96 19.44
N ALA A 105 5.16 -11.35 18.97
CA ALA A 105 5.34 -9.90 18.93
C ALA A 105 4.29 -9.23 18.02
N LYS A 106 3.78 -8.08 18.45
CA LYS A 106 2.88 -7.25 17.64
C LYS A 106 3.65 -6.56 16.51
N ASN A 107 3.01 -6.33 15.36
CA ASN A 107 3.63 -5.66 14.20
C ASN A 107 4.11 -4.24 14.52
N ASN A 108 3.42 -3.54 15.41
CA ASN A 108 3.84 -2.22 15.86
C ASN A 108 5.22 -2.18 16.55
N ILE A 109 5.68 -3.28 17.15
CA ILE A 109 7.01 -3.34 17.75
C ILE A 109 8.08 -3.18 16.68
N TYR A 110 7.91 -3.85 15.53
CA TYR A 110 8.78 -3.69 14.38
C TYR A 110 8.75 -2.25 13.85
N GLN A 111 7.55 -1.65 13.74
CA GLN A 111 7.40 -0.25 13.31
C GLN A 111 8.13 0.72 14.26
N LEU A 112 8.05 0.51 15.58
CA LEU A 112 8.81 1.32 16.56
C LEU A 112 10.32 1.22 16.34
N MET A 113 10.82 0.01 16.06
CA MET A 113 12.24 -0.19 15.79
C MET A 113 12.69 0.57 14.54
N VAL A 114 11.93 0.47 13.44
CA VAL A 114 12.23 1.18 12.20
C VAL A 114 12.17 2.70 12.39
N LEU A 115 11.13 3.20 13.06
CA LEU A 115 10.99 4.63 13.36
C LEU A 115 12.14 5.14 14.22
N ARG A 116 12.53 4.40 15.27
CA ARG A 116 13.65 4.76 16.14
C ARG A 116 14.94 4.85 15.35
N LEU A 117 15.25 3.85 14.51
CA LEU A 117 16.46 3.88 13.67
C LEU A 117 16.47 5.09 12.74
N SER A 118 15.35 5.40 12.07
CA SER A 118 15.23 6.58 11.21
C SER A 118 15.49 7.87 11.97
N ILE A 119 14.88 8.04 13.15
CA ILE A 119 14.98 9.27 13.93
C ILE A 119 16.38 9.43 14.53
N GLN A 120 16.98 8.36 15.02
CA GLN A 120 18.35 8.38 15.56
C GLN A 120 19.40 8.67 14.48
N ALA A 121 19.13 8.29 13.22
CA ALA A 121 19.94 8.68 12.07
C ALA A 121 19.76 10.16 11.66
N GLY A 122 18.94 10.93 12.38
CA GLY A 122 18.63 12.32 12.06
C GLY A 122 17.57 12.50 10.97
N ASN A 123 16.97 11.41 10.49
CA ASN A 123 15.90 11.46 9.49
C ASN A 123 14.54 11.65 10.17
N ARG A 124 14.20 12.91 10.47
CA ARG A 124 12.85 13.28 10.90
C ARG A 124 11.86 12.98 9.78
N LYS A 125 10.72 12.39 10.12
CA LYS A 125 9.64 12.09 9.16
C LYS A 125 8.60 13.21 9.13
N SER A 126 7.87 13.35 8.03
CA SER A 126 6.74 14.28 7.97
C SER A 126 5.60 13.81 8.86
N LEU A 127 4.71 14.72 9.25
CA LEU A 127 3.51 14.37 9.99
C LEU A 127 2.60 13.45 9.18
N ALA A 128 2.57 13.60 7.85
CA ALA A 128 1.80 12.75 6.95
C ALA A 128 2.28 11.28 6.97
N PHE A 129 3.60 11.07 6.90
CA PHE A 129 4.21 9.74 7.04
C PHE A 129 3.86 9.14 8.39
N LEU A 130 4.03 9.92 9.47
CA LEU A 130 3.79 9.44 10.83
C LEU A 130 2.31 9.06 11.06
N LEU A 131 1.36 9.84 10.53
CA LEU A 131 -0.08 9.54 10.63
C LEU A 131 -0.54 8.42 9.70
N GLY A 132 0.24 8.10 8.68
CA GLY A 132 0.01 7.00 7.76
C GLY A 132 0.87 5.78 8.12
N PRO A 133 1.89 5.45 7.31
CA PRO A 133 2.75 4.29 7.54
C PRO A 133 3.42 4.22 8.91
N GLY A 134 3.76 5.38 9.51
CA GLY A 134 4.47 5.43 10.79
C GLY A 134 3.67 4.87 11.98
N ILE A 135 2.34 4.98 11.98
CA ILE A 135 1.48 4.31 12.97
C ILE A 135 0.86 3.00 12.44
N GLY A 136 1.23 2.61 11.23
CA GLY A 136 0.76 1.38 10.59
C GLY A 136 -0.76 1.28 10.45
N ASP A 137 -1.25 0.05 10.53
CA ASP A 137 -2.67 -0.28 10.33
C ASP A 137 -3.55 -0.06 11.58
N GLY A 138 -3.12 0.77 12.53
CA GLY A 138 -3.91 1.10 13.72
C GLY A 138 -3.58 0.26 14.96
N ASP A 139 -2.38 -0.31 15.01
CA ASP A 139 -1.87 -1.00 16.19
C ASP A 139 -1.50 -0.02 17.33
N PHE A 140 -1.45 1.27 17.04
CA PHE A 140 -1.34 2.33 18.05
C PHE A 140 -2.72 2.93 18.38
N GLN A 141 -2.89 3.20 19.66
CA GLN A 141 -4.12 3.60 20.31
C GLN A 141 -3.85 4.81 21.19
N ALA A 142 -4.89 5.62 21.34
CA ALA A 142 -4.91 6.77 22.23
C ALA A 142 -6.21 6.78 23.02
N THR A 143 -6.12 7.08 24.33
CA THR A 143 -7.31 7.30 25.16
C THR A 143 -8.04 8.57 24.73
N ASP A 144 -7.28 9.64 24.44
CA ASP A 144 -7.79 10.83 23.79
C ASP A 144 -7.49 10.76 22.28
N PRO A 145 -8.51 10.71 21.41
CA PRO A 145 -8.29 10.63 19.96
C PRO A 145 -7.36 11.71 19.40
N ARG A 146 -7.29 12.89 20.02
CA ARG A 146 -6.42 14.01 19.57
C ARG A 146 -4.94 13.67 19.69
N ASP A 147 -4.58 12.77 20.60
CA ASP A 147 -3.20 12.34 20.78
C ASP A 147 -2.66 11.59 19.57
N MET A 148 -3.51 11.01 18.72
CA MET A 148 -3.06 10.45 17.44
C MET A 148 -2.32 11.48 16.57
N VAL A 149 -2.65 12.76 16.71
CA VAL A 149 -1.92 13.87 16.07
C VAL A 149 -0.86 14.41 17.03
N TYR A 150 -1.24 14.79 18.25
CA TYR A 150 -0.35 15.52 19.17
C TYR A 150 0.87 14.72 19.61
N SER A 151 0.77 13.40 19.71
CA SER A 151 1.90 12.53 20.02
C SER A 151 2.90 12.39 18.87
N LEU A 152 2.61 12.90 17.67
CA LEU A 152 3.49 12.78 16.50
C LEU A 152 4.05 14.14 16.08
N LEU A 153 3.37 15.25 16.43
CA LEU A 153 3.81 16.60 16.08
C LEU A 153 5.25 16.90 16.48
N GLY A 154 5.61 16.58 17.73
CA GLY A 154 6.94 16.88 18.26
C GLY A 154 8.07 16.14 17.54
N MET A 155 7.81 15.01 16.90
CA MET A 155 8.81 14.24 16.16
C MET A 155 8.72 14.44 14.64
N SER A 156 7.69 15.14 14.18
CA SER A 156 7.50 15.49 12.77
C SER A 156 8.39 16.66 12.34
N ARG A 157 8.69 16.77 11.04
CA ARG A 157 9.38 17.93 10.45
C ARG A 157 8.63 19.24 10.67
N GLU A 158 7.32 19.17 10.77
CA GLU A 158 6.38 20.28 10.89
C GLU A 158 6.17 20.76 12.33
N GLY A 159 6.77 20.08 13.32
CA GLY A 159 6.63 20.38 14.75
C GLY A 159 7.15 21.76 15.16
N ASP A 160 7.92 22.44 14.31
CA ASP A 160 8.64 23.67 14.65
C ASP A 160 7.83 24.98 14.42
N GLN A 161 6.53 25.06 14.80
CA GLN A 161 5.84 26.26 15.35
C GLN A 161 4.34 26.46 14.99
N LYS A 162 3.74 25.77 14.01
CA LYS A 162 2.38 26.14 13.53
C LYS A 162 1.20 25.39 14.14
N LEU A 163 1.36 24.14 14.56
CA LEU A 163 0.31 23.33 15.17
C LEU A 163 0.64 23.08 16.65
N LEU A 164 -0.01 23.82 17.55
CA LEU A 164 0.15 23.61 19.00
C LEU A 164 -0.97 22.70 19.54
N PRO A 165 -0.67 21.78 20.47
CA PRO A 165 -1.70 20.99 21.13
C PRO A 165 -2.72 21.87 21.85
N ASP A 166 -4.00 21.69 21.53
CA ASP A 166 -5.13 22.42 22.09
C ASP A 166 -6.30 21.45 22.38
N TYR A 167 -6.33 20.94 23.61
CA TYR A 167 -7.35 20.01 24.07
C TYR A 167 -8.71 20.67 24.34
N ALA A 168 -8.85 21.99 24.15
CA ALA A 168 -10.16 22.63 24.15
C ALA A 168 -10.91 22.42 22.83
N ARG A 169 -10.19 22.14 21.74
CA ARG A 169 -10.79 21.89 20.42
C ARG A 169 -11.43 20.50 20.32
N PRO A 170 -12.55 20.38 19.60
CA PRO A 170 -13.14 19.08 19.30
C PRO A 170 -12.24 18.28 18.34
N VAL A 171 -12.31 16.94 18.43
CA VAL A 171 -11.47 16.01 17.66
C VAL A 171 -11.48 16.30 16.16
N HIS A 172 -12.66 16.57 15.58
CA HIS A 172 -12.81 16.79 14.15
C HIS A 172 -12.07 18.03 13.65
N GLU A 173 -12.04 19.10 14.44
CA GLU A 173 -11.27 20.31 14.11
C GLU A 173 -9.77 20.04 14.17
N VAL A 174 -9.30 19.28 15.16
CA VAL A 174 -7.87 18.93 15.30
C VAL A 174 -7.39 18.12 14.10
N TYR A 175 -8.16 17.11 13.69
CA TYR A 175 -7.81 16.28 12.54
C TYR A 175 -7.85 17.08 11.24
N ALA A 176 -8.92 17.85 11.01
CA ALA A 176 -9.03 18.69 9.83
C ALA A 176 -7.90 19.73 9.78
N GLN A 177 -7.53 20.34 10.90
CA GLN A 177 -6.41 21.27 10.98
C GLN A 177 -5.07 20.60 10.66
N ALA A 178 -4.83 19.37 11.14
CA ALA A 178 -3.63 18.61 10.82
C ALA A 178 -3.54 18.32 9.31
N VAL A 179 -4.63 17.86 8.70
CA VAL A 179 -4.70 17.59 7.26
C VAL A 179 -4.51 18.87 6.44
N ARG A 180 -5.16 19.98 6.80
CA ARG A 180 -4.95 21.29 6.17
C ARG A 180 -3.49 21.71 6.25
N HIS A 181 -2.88 21.53 7.41
CA HIS A 181 -1.48 21.87 7.62
C HIS A 181 -0.55 21.03 6.72
N ILE A 182 -0.78 19.72 6.63
CA ILE A 182 -0.04 18.80 5.76
C ILE A 182 -0.17 19.20 4.29
N ILE A 183 -1.40 19.39 3.80
CA ILE A 183 -1.66 19.82 2.42
C ILE A 183 -0.96 21.16 2.16
N SER A 184 -1.03 22.10 3.11
CA SER A 184 -0.41 23.41 2.95
C SER A 184 1.11 23.44 2.97
N THR A 185 1.73 22.45 3.62
CA THR A 185 3.17 22.39 3.79
C THR A 185 3.82 21.67 2.61
N HIS A 186 3.18 20.59 2.13
CA HIS A 186 3.75 19.72 1.10
C HIS A 186 3.13 19.93 -0.28
N ASN A 187 2.02 20.68 -0.39
CA ASN A 187 1.24 20.86 -1.61
C ASN A 187 0.87 19.55 -2.33
N THR A 188 0.61 18.51 -1.54
CA THR A 188 0.09 17.20 -1.97
C THR A 188 -1.24 16.93 -1.29
N LEU A 189 -2.09 16.17 -1.97
CA LEU A 189 -3.36 15.66 -1.48
C LEU A 189 -3.25 14.23 -0.94
N ASN A 190 -2.08 13.57 -0.99
CA ASN A 190 -1.95 12.15 -0.64
C ASN A 190 -2.43 11.81 0.78
N ILE A 191 -2.42 12.78 1.70
CA ILE A 191 -2.97 12.57 3.05
C ILE A 191 -4.45 12.16 3.05
N ILE A 192 -5.25 12.59 2.05
CA ILE A 192 -6.66 12.21 1.94
C ILE A 192 -6.83 10.74 1.48
N LEU A 193 -5.77 10.13 0.93
CA LEU A 193 -5.74 8.71 0.56
C LEU A 193 -5.59 7.79 1.77
N LEU A 194 -5.40 8.33 2.99
CA LEU A 194 -5.48 7.55 4.23
C LEU A 194 -6.91 7.08 4.47
N GLU A 195 -7.23 5.90 3.96
CA GLU A 195 -8.54 5.30 4.05
C GLU A 195 -8.82 4.71 5.44
N ARG A 196 -9.41 5.54 6.31
CA ARG A 196 -9.87 5.13 7.65
C ARG A 196 -11.39 5.20 7.77
N PRO A 197 -12.06 4.20 8.40
CA PRO A 197 -13.48 4.28 8.70
C PRO A 197 -13.75 5.49 9.58
N LYS A 198 -14.79 6.25 9.24
CA LYS A 198 -15.22 7.36 10.08
C LYS A 198 -16.10 6.80 11.18
N GLY A 199 -15.61 6.77 12.41
CA GLY A 199 -16.28 6.17 13.57
C GLY A 199 -17.47 6.98 14.08
N GLY A 200 -18.36 7.44 13.21
CA GLY A 200 -19.48 8.33 13.56
C GLY A 200 -19.07 9.79 13.82
N CYS A 201 -17.79 10.14 13.65
CA CYS A 201 -17.27 11.50 13.74
C CYS A 201 -17.81 12.39 12.61
N ARG A 202 -18.21 13.64 12.93
CA ARG A 202 -18.54 14.70 11.94
C ARG A 202 -17.27 15.24 11.27
N LEU A 203 -16.56 14.37 10.54
CA LEU A 203 -15.36 14.72 9.80
C LEU A 203 -15.70 14.97 8.33
N PRO A 204 -15.18 16.05 7.71
CA PRO A 204 -15.29 16.29 6.27
C PRO A 204 -14.85 15.07 5.45
N SER A 205 -15.49 14.74 4.31
CA SER A 205 -15.22 13.51 3.53
C SER A 205 -13.73 13.28 3.24
N TRP A 206 -12.98 14.34 2.95
CA TRP A 206 -11.54 14.34 2.67
C TRP A 206 -10.63 14.17 3.90
N CYS A 207 -11.14 14.29 5.12
CA CYS A 207 -10.35 14.17 6.35
C CYS A 207 -10.37 12.71 6.87
N PRO A 208 -9.20 12.06 7.00
CA PRO A 208 -9.09 10.76 7.65
C PRO A 208 -9.48 10.82 9.13
N ASP A 209 -10.04 9.74 9.65
CA ASP A 209 -10.24 9.54 11.08
C ASP A 209 -9.00 8.87 11.68
N PHE A 210 -8.10 9.66 12.27
CA PHE A 210 -6.84 9.13 12.77
C PHE A 210 -6.99 8.17 13.97
N SER A 211 -8.15 8.13 14.61
CA SER A 211 -8.45 7.22 15.73
C SER A 211 -8.84 5.81 15.27
N ALA A 212 -9.27 5.66 14.02
CA ALA A 212 -9.68 4.38 13.48
C ALA A 212 -8.48 3.60 12.92
N SER A 213 -8.56 2.28 12.99
CA SER A 213 -7.61 1.40 12.30
C SER A 213 -7.76 1.53 10.79
N THR A 214 -6.64 1.45 10.07
CA THR A 214 -6.63 1.52 8.61
C THR A 214 -7.37 0.32 8.04
N THR A 215 -8.32 0.55 7.12
CA THR A 215 -9.05 -0.54 6.45
C THR A 215 -8.35 -1.08 5.20
N SER A 216 -7.34 -0.37 4.71
CA SER A 216 -6.52 -0.77 3.57
C SER A 216 -5.29 0.14 3.42
N SER A 217 -4.11 -0.44 3.20
CA SER A 217 -2.89 0.29 2.86
C SER A 217 -2.83 0.64 1.36
N THR A 218 -3.68 1.56 0.90
CA THR A 218 -3.44 2.28 -0.36
C THR A 218 -2.44 3.43 -0.20
N ALA A 219 -2.01 3.70 1.03
CA ALA A 219 -1.16 4.80 1.45
C ALA A 219 0.33 4.64 1.09
N ARG A 220 0.67 3.97 -0.03
CA ARG A 220 2.08 3.89 -0.51
C ARG A 220 2.67 5.28 -0.80
N GLY A 221 1.80 6.20 -1.25
CA GLY A 221 1.98 7.65 -1.41
C GLY A 221 2.50 8.46 -0.21
N LEU A 222 2.64 7.82 0.96
CA LEU A 222 2.99 8.44 2.22
C LEU A 222 4.27 7.89 2.83
N ASP A 223 4.82 6.79 2.30
CA ASP A 223 6.04 6.16 2.79
C ASP A 223 7.28 7.02 2.56
N ASP A 224 7.26 7.87 1.52
CA ASP A 224 8.46 8.57 1.09
C ASP A 224 8.18 9.98 0.52
N LEU A 225 7.92 10.93 1.42
CA LEU A 225 8.02 12.35 1.06
C LEU A 225 9.46 12.81 0.72
N ASP A 226 10.45 11.88 0.74
CA ASP A 226 11.87 12.12 0.42
C ASP A 226 12.57 11.01 -0.41
N ILE A 227 11.95 9.85 -0.72
CA ILE A 227 12.56 8.79 -1.55
C ILE A 227 11.64 8.43 -2.71
N GLU A 228 12.10 8.78 -3.90
CA GLU A 228 11.39 8.71 -5.18
C GLU A 228 11.27 7.28 -5.73
N LEU A 229 10.60 6.40 -5.00
CA LEU A 229 10.27 5.04 -5.45
C LEU A 229 8.76 4.76 -5.45
N ASP A 230 7.92 5.80 -5.46
CA ASP A 230 6.48 5.59 -5.57
C ASP A 230 6.11 5.13 -6.98
N GLU A 231 5.61 3.89 -7.08
CA GLU A 231 5.12 3.27 -8.32
C GLU A 231 3.90 4.01 -8.90
N ASN A 232 3.23 4.83 -8.07
CA ASN A 232 2.02 5.55 -8.42
C ASN A 232 2.32 7.05 -8.62
N GLN A 233 2.12 7.52 -9.84
CA GLN A 233 2.32 8.90 -10.29
C GLN A 233 1.12 9.33 -11.14
N ALA A 234 -0.10 9.05 -10.67
CA ALA A 234 -1.31 9.26 -11.48
C ALA A 234 -1.49 10.72 -11.93
N SER A 235 -1.08 11.67 -11.07
CA SER A 235 -1.08 13.09 -11.40
C SER A 235 0.25 13.60 -12.00
N ALA A 236 1.16 12.70 -12.39
CA ALA A 236 2.46 12.98 -13.00
C ALA A 236 3.33 13.97 -12.19
N GLY A 237 3.38 13.81 -10.87
CA GLY A 237 4.11 14.71 -9.96
C GLY A 237 3.57 16.15 -9.95
N SER A 238 2.31 16.36 -10.36
CA SER A 238 1.68 17.67 -10.29
C SER A 238 1.54 18.15 -8.85
N ILE A 239 1.44 19.47 -8.66
CA ILE A 239 1.25 20.08 -7.34
C ILE A 239 -0.24 20.37 -7.12
N ALA A 240 -0.72 20.21 -5.90
CA ALA A 240 -2.10 20.51 -5.53
C ALA A 240 -2.40 22.01 -5.61
N LYS A 241 -3.42 22.39 -6.37
CA LYS A 241 -4.07 23.70 -6.26
C LYS A 241 -5.37 23.54 -5.50
N TYR A 242 -5.44 24.18 -4.33
CA TYR A 242 -6.54 23.99 -3.40
C TYR A 242 -6.95 25.29 -2.70
N HIS A 243 -8.16 25.29 -2.16
CA HIS A 243 -8.70 26.33 -1.29
C HIS A 243 -9.59 25.68 -0.23
N PHE A 244 -9.41 26.06 1.04
CA PHE A 244 -10.29 25.63 2.13
C PHE A 244 -11.33 26.72 2.38
N SER A 245 -12.60 26.33 2.57
CA SER A 245 -13.66 27.25 3.01
C SER A 245 -13.37 27.85 4.39
N ASP A 246 -14.02 28.98 4.71
CA ASP A 246 -13.84 29.67 5.99
C ASP A 246 -14.26 28.81 7.20
N ASP A 247 -15.29 27.98 7.05
CA ASP A 247 -15.70 27.00 8.06
C ASP A 247 -14.74 25.79 8.14
N GLY A 248 -13.85 25.65 7.15
CA GLY A 248 -12.88 24.59 7.03
C GLY A 248 -13.48 23.22 6.67
N ASP A 249 -14.76 23.12 6.37
CA ASP A 249 -15.41 21.85 6.02
C ASP A 249 -15.20 21.47 4.56
N THR A 250 -15.02 22.44 3.66
CA THR A 250 -14.93 22.20 2.23
C THR A 250 -13.50 22.41 1.73
N LEU A 251 -12.96 21.39 1.06
CA LEU A 251 -11.71 21.40 0.32
C LEU A 251 -12.02 21.53 -1.18
N SER A 252 -11.80 22.72 -1.73
CA SER A 252 -11.84 22.95 -3.18
C SER A 252 -10.52 22.56 -3.80
N VAL A 253 -10.50 21.71 -4.82
CA VAL A 253 -9.28 21.23 -5.50
C VAL A 253 -9.42 21.24 -7.02
N GLN A 254 -8.32 21.44 -7.74
CA GLN A 254 -8.30 21.24 -9.19
C GLN A 254 -8.14 19.76 -9.55
N GLY A 255 -8.82 19.35 -10.62
CA GLY A 255 -8.76 17.98 -11.11
C GLY A 255 -9.42 17.80 -12.47
N ARG A 256 -9.72 16.54 -12.78
CA ARG A 256 -10.41 16.12 -13.99
C ARG A 256 -11.41 15.01 -13.67
N LEU A 257 -12.64 15.15 -14.14
CA LEU A 257 -13.60 14.07 -14.18
C LEU A 257 -13.21 13.15 -15.35
N ILE A 258 -12.85 11.91 -15.04
CA ILE A 258 -12.46 10.94 -16.07
C ILE A 258 -13.72 10.24 -16.59
N ASP A 259 -14.50 9.66 -15.68
CA ASP A 259 -15.66 8.83 -16.05
C ASP A 259 -16.59 8.55 -14.86
N SER A 260 -17.72 7.88 -15.10
CA SER A 260 -18.65 7.41 -14.08
C SER A 260 -18.74 5.88 -14.03
N LEU A 261 -18.93 5.34 -12.83
CA LEU A 261 -19.01 3.90 -12.58
C LEU A 261 -20.35 3.32 -13.06
N VAL A 262 -20.29 2.30 -13.92
CA VAL A 262 -21.46 1.61 -14.50
C VAL A 262 -21.58 0.14 -14.09
N LEU A 263 -20.52 -0.42 -13.52
CA LEU A 263 -20.54 -1.71 -12.83
C LEU A 263 -19.80 -1.56 -11.51
N VAL A 264 -20.38 -2.10 -10.44
CA VAL A 264 -19.76 -2.22 -9.12
C VAL A 264 -20.07 -3.62 -8.59
N ARG A 265 -19.03 -4.35 -8.20
CA ARG A 265 -19.13 -5.73 -7.70
C ARG A 265 -18.19 -5.94 -6.51
N PRO A 266 -18.65 -6.63 -5.45
CA PRO A 266 -17.74 -7.12 -4.43
C PRO A 266 -16.66 -7.96 -5.09
N PHE A 267 -15.41 -7.70 -4.75
CA PHE A 267 -14.34 -8.64 -5.04
C PHE A 267 -14.55 -9.85 -4.12
N PRO A 268 -14.41 -11.10 -4.61
CA PRO A 268 -14.88 -12.25 -3.84
C PRO A 268 -14.15 -12.34 -2.49
N TYR A 269 -14.94 -12.31 -1.40
CA TYR A 269 -14.47 -12.18 -0.01
C TYR A 269 -14.55 -13.49 0.78
N GLU A 270 -15.49 -14.37 0.43
CA GLU A 270 -15.71 -15.61 1.18
C GLU A 270 -14.80 -16.74 0.67
N TRP A 271 -13.51 -16.59 0.93
CA TRP A 271 -12.57 -17.69 0.83
C TRP A 271 -12.12 -18.03 2.25
N ASP A 272 -12.78 -19.00 2.88
CA ASP A 272 -12.26 -19.66 4.08
C ASP A 272 -11.09 -20.55 3.64
N VAL A 273 -9.98 -19.90 3.34
CA VAL A 273 -8.77 -20.56 2.92
C VAL A 273 -7.92 -20.76 4.16
N GLY A 274 -8.14 -21.90 4.81
CA GLY A 274 -7.09 -22.53 5.59
C GLY A 274 -5.86 -22.85 4.73
N GLN A 275 -5.26 -24.02 4.94
CA GLN A 275 -4.19 -24.45 4.06
C GLN A 275 -4.70 -24.62 2.61
N ALA A 276 -3.82 -24.64 1.61
CA ALA A 276 -4.21 -24.71 0.18
C ALA A 276 -5.18 -25.87 -0.17
N ASN A 277 -5.30 -26.86 0.73
CA ASN A 277 -6.19 -28.02 0.60
C ASN A 277 -7.66 -27.74 0.96
N ASP A 278 -7.99 -26.62 1.60
CA ASP A 278 -9.36 -26.30 2.06
C ASP A 278 -10.15 -25.41 1.07
N VAL A 279 -9.61 -25.15 -0.12
CA VAL A 279 -10.25 -24.30 -1.14
C VAL A 279 -11.49 -24.99 -1.73
N ASN A 280 -12.66 -24.35 -1.61
CA ASN A 280 -13.86 -24.77 -2.34
C ASN A 280 -13.77 -24.34 -3.82
N TRP A 281 -13.09 -25.16 -4.63
CA TRP A 281 -12.83 -24.91 -6.05
C TRP A 281 -14.08 -24.60 -6.88
N PRO A 282 -15.19 -25.38 -6.78
CA PRO A 282 -16.41 -25.05 -7.52
C PRO A 282 -16.98 -23.66 -7.20
N ARG A 283 -16.94 -23.25 -5.93
CA ARG A 283 -17.42 -21.94 -5.49
C ARG A 283 -16.51 -20.80 -6.00
N LEU A 284 -15.19 -20.99 -5.97
CA LEU A 284 -14.23 -20.03 -6.49
C LEU A 284 -14.43 -19.81 -8.00
N VAL A 285 -14.42 -20.90 -8.77
CA VAL A 285 -14.56 -20.86 -10.24
C VAL A 285 -15.90 -20.22 -10.64
N SER A 286 -16.99 -20.56 -9.96
CA SER A 286 -18.31 -19.97 -10.26
C SER A 286 -18.36 -18.47 -9.93
N SER A 287 -17.82 -18.04 -8.79
CA SER A 287 -17.78 -16.62 -8.40
C SER A 287 -16.97 -15.79 -9.40
N LEU A 288 -15.80 -16.29 -9.80
CA LEU A 288 -14.94 -15.60 -10.77
C LEU A 288 -15.54 -15.59 -12.18
N ARG A 289 -16.19 -16.67 -12.63
CA ARG A 289 -16.94 -16.68 -13.91
C ARG A 289 -18.09 -15.67 -13.91
N ASN A 290 -18.81 -15.53 -12.80
CA ASN A 290 -19.89 -14.55 -12.69
C ASN A 290 -19.37 -13.11 -12.74
N LEU A 291 -18.22 -12.85 -12.12
CA LEU A 291 -17.52 -11.58 -12.22
C LEU A 291 -17.09 -11.31 -13.66
N GLU A 292 -16.33 -12.21 -14.28
CA GLU A 292 -15.88 -12.12 -15.68
C GLU A 292 -17.05 -11.85 -16.63
N PHE A 293 -18.13 -12.62 -16.52
CA PHE A 293 -19.33 -12.42 -17.33
C PHE A 293 -19.92 -11.02 -17.14
N SER A 294 -20.07 -10.57 -15.90
CA SER A 294 -20.62 -9.23 -15.61
C SER A 294 -19.74 -8.12 -16.18
N VAL A 295 -18.41 -8.27 -16.09
CA VAL A 295 -17.44 -7.32 -16.64
C VAL A 295 -17.53 -7.28 -18.16
N LEU A 296 -17.54 -8.43 -18.84
CA LEU A 296 -17.67 -8.49 -20.29
C LEU A 296 -18.97 -7.84 -20.77
N GLN A 297 -20.09 -8.04 -20.08
CA GLN A 297 -21.35 -7.38 -20.41
C GLN A 297 -21.27 -5.85 -20.23
N ALA A 298 -20.65 -5.40 -19.14
CA ALA A 298 -20.44 -3.97 -18.91
C ALA A 298 -19.54 -3.35 -19.99
N LEU A 299 -18.45 -4.01 -20.37
CA LEU A 299 -17.53 -3.56 -21.43
C LEU A 299 -18.21 -3.53 -22.81
N LYS A 300 -18.98 -4.57 -23.17
CA LYS A 300 -19.74 -4.59 -24.43
C LYS A 300 -20.80 -3.49 -24.48
N LYS A 301 -21.41 -3.15 -23.33
CA LYS A 301 -22.35 -2.04 -23.24
C LYS A 301 -21.66 -0.67 -23.35
N ALA A 302 -20.52 -0.51 -22.67
CA ALA A 302 -19.70 0.70 -22.72
C ALA A 302 -19.12 0.95 -24.13
N GLN A 303 -18.71 -0.13 -24.81
CA GLN A 303 -18.06 -0.11 -26.11
C GLN A 303 -18.75 -1.10 -27.07
N PRO A 304 -19.86 -0.73 -27.72
CA PRO A 304 -20.61 -1.64 -28.60
C PRO A 304 -19.81 -2.14 -29.82
N SER A 305 -18.78 -1.41 -30.24
CA SER A 305 -17.90 -1.77 -31.37
C SER A 305 -16.83 -2.80 -31.00
N LEU A 306 -16.81 -3.26 -29.76
CA LEU A 306 -15.79 -4.16 -29.27
C LEU A 306 -15.95 -5.56 -29.89
N ARG A 307 -14.95 -5.99 -30.66
CA ARG A 307 -14.91 -7.31 -31.32
C ARG A 307 -14.58 -8.41 -30.30
N ASP A 308 -15.00 -9.64 -30.55
CA ASP A 308 -14.76 -10.76 -29.63
C ASP A 308 -13.27 -11.05 -29.39
N HIS A 309 -12.38 -10.78 -30.34
CA HIS A 309 -10.92 -10.91 -30.12
C HIS A 309 -10.36 -9.85 -29.15
N ALA A 310 -10.95 -8.65 -29.12
CA ALA A 310 -10.60 -7.60 -28.16
C ALA A 310 -11.12 -7.94 -26.74
N CYS A 311 -12.11 -8.84 -26.61
CA CYS A 311 -12.54 -9.35 -25.30
C CYS A 311 -11.43 -10.19 -24.64
N THR A 312 -10.56 -10.88 -25.40
CA THR A 312 -9.46 -11.69 -24.85
C THR A 312 -8.40 -10.82 -24.15
N GLU A 313 -8.02 -9.68 -24.75
CA GLU A 313 -7.12 -8.71 -24.12
C GLU A 313 -7.74 -8.02 -22.89
N GLN A 314 -9.05 -7.77 -22.93
CA GLN A 314 -9.77 -7.21 -21.79
C GLN A 314 -9.92 -8.19 -20.63
N ILE A 315 -10.08 -9.48 -20.93
CA ILE A 315 -10.02 -10.55 -19.93
C ILE A 315 -8.60 -10.59 -19.33
N SER A 316 -7.54 -10.44 -20.13
CA SER A 316 -6.18 -10.28 -19.59
C SER A 316 -6.09 -9.05 -18.65
N THR A 317 -6.63 -7.91 -19.04
CA THR A 317 -6.62 -6.69 -18.21
C THR A 317 -7.42 -6.87 -16.92
N LEU A 318 -8.59 -7.52 -16.98
CA LEU A 318 -9.36 -7.93 -15.81
C LEU A 318 -8.49 -8.77 -14.88
N TRP A 319 -7.83 -9.82 -15.38
CA TRP A 319 -6.95 -10.66 -14.58
C TRP A 319 -5.74 -9.91 -14.03
N ARG A 320 -5.20 -8.93 -14.74
CA ARG A 320 -4.14 -8.08 -14.19
C ARG A 320 -4.65 -7.20 -13.05
N VAL A 321 -5.82 -6.58 -13.21
CA VAL A 321 -6.45 -5.79 -12.14
C VAL A 321 -6.81 -6.67 -10.94
N LEU A 322 -7.30 -7.90 -11.16
CA LEU A 322 -7.73 -8.83 -10.10
C LEU A 322 -6.56 -9.58 -9.42
N LEU A 323 -5.50 -9.94 -10.16
CA LEU A 323 -4.41 -10.81 -9.67
C LEU A 323 -3.14 -10.03 -9.32
N ILE A 324 -2.85 -8.96 -10.05
CA ILE A 324 -1.59 -8.22 -9.92
C ILE A 324 -1.81 -7.01 -9.01
N GLY A 325 -2.91 -6.26 -9.22
CA GLY A 325 -3.09 -4.97 -8.55
C GLY A 325 -1.81 -4.12 -8.66
N ASP A 326 -1.36 -3.59 -7.53
CA ASP A 326 -0.14 -2.78 -7.37
C ASP A 326 1.13 -3.63 -7.14
N ARG A 327 1.33 -4.71 -7.89
CA ARG A 327 2.54 -5.55 -7.77
C ARG A 327 3.14 -5.85 -9.14
N ILE A 328 3.94 -4.94 -9.68
CA ILE A 328 4.98 -5.40 -10.60
C ILE A 328 5.96 -6.18 -9.74
N LEU A 329 5.97 -7.51 -9.87
CA LEU A 329 7.01 -8.33 -9.27
C LEU A 329 8.31 -8.07 -10.05
N GLU A 330 9.02 -6.98 -9.72
CA GLU A 330 10.34 -6.75 -10.29
C GLU A 330 11.38 -7.72 -9.71
N PRO A 331 12.38 -8.17 -10.50
CA PRO A 331 13.25 -9.27 -10.12
C PRO A 331 14.46 -8.86 -9.25
N GLU A 332 14.78 -7.56 -9.15
CA GLU A 332 16.15 -7.12 -8.85
C GLU A 332 16.40 -6.57 -7.44
N GLY A 333 15.44 -6.72 -6.52
CA GLY A 333 15.56 -6.19 -5.14
C GLY A 333 15.61 -7.24 -4.03
N VAL A 334 15.41 -8.53 -4.33
CA VAL A 334 15.45 -9.58 -3.30
C VAL A 334 16.90 -9.99 -3.09
N PRO A 335 17.51 -9.78 -1.90
CA PRO A 335 18.85 -10.26 -1.69
C PRO A 335 18.83 -11.80 -1.74
N GLU A 336 19.72 -12.38 -2.53
CA GLU A 336 19.95 -13.82 -2.59
C GLU A 336 20.42 -14.34 -1.23
N TRP A 337 19.49 -14.61 -0.31
CA TRP A 337 19.79 -15.38 0.90
C TRP A 337 19.49 -16.85 0.61
N GLY A 338 20.56 -17.57 0.29
CA GLY A 338 20.58 -19.02 0.22
C GLY A 338 20.60 -19.69 1.60
N ALA A 339 20.07 -20.90 1.61
CA ALA A 339 20.37 -21.99 2.54
C ALA A 339 20.10 -21.76 4.04
N THR A 340 18.86 -21.99 4.47
CA THR A 340 18.51 -22.86 5.61
C THR A 340 16.99 -23.08 5.59
N GLY A 341 16.55 -24.34 5.59
CA GLY A 341 15.19 -24.73 5.21
C GLY A 341 14.11 -24.43 6.26
N ASP A 342 13.16 -23.55 5.91
CA ASP A 342 11.69 -23.65 6.12
C ASP A 342 11.00 -22.51 5.30
N PRO A 343 9.69 -22.55 4.96
CA PRO A 343 9.25 -22.39 3.58
C PRO A 343 8.25 -21.22 3.46
N LYS A 344 8.72 -19.96 3.41
CA LYS A 344 7.80 -18.81 3.27
C LYS A 344 8.26 -17.66 2.37
N THR A 345 9.34 -17.83 1.63
CA THR A 345 9.81 -16.85 0.65
C THR A 345 9.97 -17.53 -0.70
N PHE A 346 8.83 -17.84 -1.32
CA PHE A 346 8.81 -18.24 -2.72
C PHE A 346 8.55 -16.98 -3.55
N ILE A 347 9.61 -16.57 -4.24
CA ILE A 347 9.59 -15.67 -5.38
C ILE A 347 8.47 -16.15 -6.29
N ILE A 348 7.41 -15.36 -6.49
CA ILE A 348 6.43 -15.63 -7.55
C ILE A 348 7.21 -15.49 -8.86
N PRO A 349 7.55 -16.58 -9.56
CA PRO A 349 8.35 -16.48 -10.78
C PRO A 349 7.51 -15.70 -11.79
N GLN A 350 8.08 -14.63 -12.34
CA GLN A 350 7.50 -13.72 -13.33
C GLN A 350 6.23 -14.28 -14.00
N LEU A 351 5.06 -13.82 -13.53
CA LEU A 351 3.78 -14.07 -14.16
C LEU A 351 3.72 -13.27 -15.46
N ASP A 352 4.41 -13.74 -16.50
CA ASP A 352 4.30 -13.17 -17.84
C ASP A 352 2.86 -13.31 -18.38
N GLU A 353 2.51 -12.50 -19.38
CA GLU A 353 1.15 -12.41 -19.94
C GLU A 353 0.63 -13.77 -20.44
N ASN A 354 1.54 -14.61 -20.94
CA ASN A 354 1.21 -15.93 -21.50
C ASN A 354 0.96 -16.97 -20.39
N ARG A 355 1.62 -16.86 -19.24
CA ARG A 355 1.43 -17.75 -18.09
C ARG A 355 0.12 -17.46 -17.35
N LEU A 356 -0.25 -16.19 -17.19
CA LEU A 356 -1.51 -15.82 -16.52
C LEU A 356 -2.74 -16.32 -17.28
N GLY A 357 -2.74 -16.15 -18.61
CA GLY A 357 -3.82 -16.67 -19.47
C GLY A 357 -3.97 -18.19 -19.35
N ARG A 358 -2.87 -18.93 -19.42
CA ARG A 358 -2.88 -20.40 -19.28
C ARG A 358 -3.32 -20.86 -17.90
N LEU A 359 -2.79 -20.26 -16.83
CA LEU A 359 -3.20 -20.57 -15.46
C LEU A 359 -4.70 -20.31 -15.28
N TRP A 360 -5.23 -19.23 -15.86
CA TRP A 360 -6.64 -18.93 -15.84
C TRP A 360 -7.48 -19.98 -16.59
N GLU A 361 -7.08 -20.33 -17.80
CA GLU A 361 -7.76 -21.38 -18.58
C GLU A 361 -7.72 -22.72 -17.85
N THR A 362 -6.63 -23.06 -17.18
CA THR A 362 -6.52 -24.24 -16.32
C THR A 362 -7.49 -24.16 -15.14
N LEU A 363 -7.59 -23.01 -14.45
CA LEU A 363 -8.56 -22.81 -13.37
C LEU A 363 -10.01 -23.02 -13.84
N GLN A 364 -10.31 -22.56 -15.05
CA GLN A 364 -11.64 -22.71 -15.63
C GLN A 364 -11.93 -24.13 -16.16
N GLY A 365 -10.95 -25.04 -16.14
CA GLY A 365 -11.04 -26.36 -16.76
C GLY A 365 -11.10 -26.30 -18.29
N ARG A 366 -10.60 -25.21 -18.89
CA ARG A 366 -10.48 -25.01 -20.35
C ARG A 366 -9.11 -25.44 -20.89
N ALA A 367 -8.09 -25.48 -20.04
CA ALA A 367 -6.77 -26.03 -20.36
C ALA A 367 -6.38 -27.12 -19.35
N ALA A 368 -5.59 -28.10 -19.78
CA ALA A 368 -5.01 -29.11 -18.91
C ALA A 368 -3.75 -28.58 -18.19
N VAL A 369 -3.39 -29.18 -17.06
CA VAL A 369 -2.07 -28.93 -16.44
C VAL A 369 -1.00 -29.58 -17.32
N PRO A 370 0.07 -28.87 -17.71
CA PRO A 370 1.16 -29.45 -18.52
C PRO A 370 1.74 -30.70 -17.86
N GLU A 371 1.87 -31.80 -18.61
CA GLU A 371 2.33 -33.11 -18.12
C GLU A 371 3.67 -33.02 -17.37
N GLU A 372 4.55 -32.11 -17.80
CA GLU A 372 5.88 -31.85 -17.26
C GLU A 372 5.90 -31.15 -15.89
N PHE A 373 4.80 -30.55 -15.42
CA PHE A 373 4.83 -29.68 -14.23
C PHE A 373 5.16 -30.43 -12.93
N GLN A 374 4.77 -31.71 -12.82
CA GLN A 374 4.99 -32.62 -11.68
C GLN A 374 4.43 -34.01 -12.04
N PRO A 375 4.98 -34.70 -13.04
CA PRO A 375 4.35 -35.88 -13.68
C PRO A 375 4.07 -37.04 -12.72
N GLU A 376 4.85 -37.13 -11.64
CA GLU A 376 4.77 -38.19 -10.63
C GLU A 376 3.60 -37.99 -9.64
N GLU A 377 2.96 -36.81 -9.62
CA GLU A 377 1.85 -36.52 -8.72
C GLU A 377 0.48 -36.78 -9.34
N SER A 378 -0.52 -37.07 -8.50
CA SER A 378 -1.92 -37.17 -8.95
C SER A 378 -2.42 -35.84 -9.51
N GLU A 379 -3.24 -35.86 -10.57
CA GLU A 379 -3.81 -34.68 -11.23
C GLU A 379 -4.36 -33.61 -10.26
N PRO A 380 -5.13 -33.94 -9.20
CA PRO A 380 -5.64 -32.93 -8.27
C PRO A 380 -4.53 -32.16 -7.54
N LYS A 381 -3.44 -32.84 -7.16
CA LYS A 381 -2.29 -32.21 -6.50
C LYS A 381 -1.51 -31.35 -7.47
N ARG A 382 -1.26 -31.86 -8.69
CA ARG A 382 -0.63 -31.09 -9.77
C ARG A 382 -1.40 -29.81 -10.07
N THR A 383 -2.73 -29.87 -10.16
CA THR A 383 -3.57 -28.69 -10.37
C THR A 383 -3.46 -27.70 -9.20
N ILE A 384 -3.53 -28.16 -7.95
CA ILE A 384 -3.40 -27.28 -6.77
C ILE A 384 -2.04 -26.59 -6.76
N SER A 385 -0.96 -27.34 -6.95
CA SER A 385 0.42 -26.82 -6.98
C SER A 385 0.63 -25.85 -8.15
N TYR A 386 0.07 -26.16 -9.32
CA TYR A 386 0.15 -25.31 -10.52
C TYR A 386 -0.60 -23.99 -10.33
N MET A 387 -1.77 -24.05 -9.69
CA MET A 387 -2.61 -22.90 -9.41
C MET A 387 -2.20 -22.12 -8.16
N LEU A 388 -1.32 -22.68 -7.31
CA LEU A 388 -0.93 -22.10 -6.04
C LEU A 388 -0.46 -20.65 -6.14
N PRO A 389 0.34 -20.22 -7.15
CA PRO A 389 0.71 -18.82 -7.32
C PRO A 389 -0.49 -17.90 -7.57
N VAL A 390 -1.50 -18.34 -8.32
CA VAL A 390 -2.73 -17.58 -8.57
C VAL A 390 -3.59 -17.51 -7.31
N ILE A 391 -3.73 -18.63 -6.59
CA ILE A 391 -4.45 -18.67 -5.31
C ILE A 391 -3.76 -17.74 -4.31
N GLN A 392 -2.43 -17.78 -4.23
CA GLN A 392 -1.65 -16.92 -3.36
C GLN A 392 -1.72 -15.47 -3.80
N ALA A 393 -1.68 -15.16 -5.10
CA ALA A 393 -1.88 -13.81 -5.61
C ALA A 393 -3.29 -13.28 -5.28
N LEU A 394 -4.32 -14.11 -5.40
CA LEU A 394 -5.68 -13.78 -4.95
C LEU A 394 -5.77 -13.60 -3.42
N LYS A 395 -5.06 -14.44 -2.64
CA LYS A 395 -4.91 -14.30 -1.17
C LYS A 395 -4.11 -13.06 -0.77
N GLN A 396 -3.13 -12.65 -1.58
CA GLN A 396 -2.22 -11.54 -1.31
C GLN A 396 -2.81 -10.21 -1.77
N GLY A 397 -3.53 -10.20 -2.89
CA GLY A 397 -4.46 -9.13 -3.27
C GLY A 397 -5.63 -8.99 -2.30
N SER A 398 -5.83 -9.97 -1.40
CA SER A 398 -6.72 -9.91 -0.23
C SER A 398 -5.97 -9.87 1.12
N SER A 399 -4.65 -9.61 1.13
CA SER A 399 -3.91 -9.26 2.36
C SER A 399 -4.15 -7.82 2.84
N PHE A 400 -4.99 -7.08 2.12
CA PHE A 400 -5.70 -5.93 2.67
C PHE A 400 -6.83 -6.45 3.57
N PRO A 401 -7.13 -5.81 4.72
CA PRO A 401 -8.16 -6.27 5.65
C PRO A 401 -9.40 -6.77 4.92
N SER A 402 -9.64 -8.07 5.08
CA SER A 402 -10.58 -8.85 4.30
C SER A 402 -11.95 -8.16 4.24
N GLY A 403 -12.47 -7.90 3.02
CA GLY A 403 -13.85 -7.43 2.80
C GLY A 403 -14.03 -5.97 2.38
N THR A 404 -12.94 -5.24 2.09
CA THR A 404 -12.99 -3.77 1.96
C THR A 404 -12.93 -3.22 0.53
N ARG A 405 -12.72 -4.06 -0.50
CA ARG A 405 -12.52 -3.62 -1.90
C ARG A 405 -13.56 -4.18 -2.87
N TYR A 406 -14.00 -3.33 -3.80
CA TYR A 406 -14.96 -3.63 -4.85
C TYR A 406 -14.31 -3.38 -6.22
N PHE A 407 -14.56 -4.30 -7.15
CA PHE A 407 -14.22 -4.13 -8.55
C PHE A 407 -15.25 -3.22 -9.23
N PHE A 408 -14.80 -2.35 -10.13
CA PHE A 408 -15.69 -1.53 -10.93
C PHE A 408 -15.28 -1.43 -12.40
N VAL A 409 -16.28 -1.11 -13.22
CA VAL A 409 -16.12 -0.72 -14.63
C VAL A 409 -16.80 0.63 -14.83
N THR A 410 -16.18 1.49 -15.62
CA THR A 410 -16.67 2.83 -15.95
C THR A 410 -17.36 2.86 -17.33
N SER A 411 -18.06 3.95 -17.64
CA SER A 411 -18.88 4.05 -18.86
C SER A 411 -18.09 4.01 -20.18
N GLN A 412 -16.80 4.34 -20.13
CA GLN A 412 -15.84 4.30 -21.23
C GLN A 412 -14.94 3.06 -21.19
N GLY A 413 -15.11 2.18 -20.18
CA GLY A 413 -14.45 0.88 -20.11
C GLY A 413 -13.18 0.82 -19.25
N PHE A 414 -12.83 1.88 -18.49
CA PHE A 414 -11.79 1.75 -17.46
C PHE A 414 -12.23 0.74 -16.39
N MET A 415 -11.26 -0.03 -15.90
CA MET A 415 -11.44 -1.06 -14.88
C MET A 415 -10.53 -0.78 -13.69
N GLY A 416 -11.05 -0.98 -12.48
CA GLY A 416 -10.29 -0.67 -11.27
C GLY A 416 -10.81 -1.33 -10.01
N MET A 417 -10.10 -1.07 -8.91
CA MET A 417 -10.38 -1.57 -7.57
C MET A 417 -10.50 -0.40 -6.61
N GLY A 418 -11.67 -0.24 -6.01
CA GLY A 418 -11.99 0.85 -5.07
C GLY A 418 -12.57 0.33 -3.76
N ARG A 419 -12.95 1.22 -2.85
CA ARG A 419 -13.50 0.88 -1.53
C ARG A 419 -14.88 0.23 -1.65
N GLN A 420 -15.29 -0.55 -0.64
CA GLN A 420 -16.63 -1.13 -0.58
C GLN A 420 -17.79 -0.13 -0.54
N SER A 421 -17.50 1.12 -0.18
CA SER A 421 -18.49 2.19 -0.14
C SER A 421 -18.78 2.79 -1.51
N ILE A 422 -18.07 2.40 -2.58
CA ILE A 422 -18.37 2.86 -3.93
C ILE A 422 -19.72 2.32 -4.40
N VAL A 423 -20.45 3.13 -5.15
CA VAL A 423 -21.75 2.77 -5.73
C VAL A 423 -21.82 3.14 -7.20
N LEU A 424 -22.82 2.61 -7.90
CA LEU A 424 -23.10 2.98 -9.30
C LEU A 424 -23.35 4.49 -9.40
N GLY A 425 -22.77 5.12 -10.42
CA GLY A 425 -22.85 6.57 -10.63
C GLY A 425 -21.83 7.40 -9.86
N ASP A 426 -21.02 6.81 -8.98
CA ASP A 426 -19.84 7.50 -8.44
C ASP A 426 -18.86 7.83 -9.58
N ASN A 427 -18.05 8.87 -9.39
CA ASN A 427 -17.18 9.41 -10.43
C ASN A 427 -15.72 9.04 -10.19
N LEU A 428 -15.07 8.50 -11.23
CA LEU A 428 -13.63 8.35 -11.30
C LEU A 428 -13.02 9.71 -11.65
N CYS A 429 -12.20 10.24 -10.74
CA CYS A 429 -11.56 11.54 -10.91
C CYS A 429 -10.06 11.42 -10.72
N LEU A 430 -9.33 12.34 -11.34
CA LEU A 430 -7.92 12.57 -11.08
C LEU A 430 -7.76 13.97 -10.46
N LEU A 431 -7.16 14.05 -9.28
CA LEU A 431 -6.91 15.31 -8.59
C LEU A 431 -5.45 15.71 -8.75
N ALA A 432 -5.19 17.00 -8.95
CA ALA A 432 -3.83 17.50 -9.00
C ALA A 432 -3.15 17.40 -7.62
N GLY A 433 -1.89 16.98 -7.59
CA GLY A 433 -1.17 16.69 -6.35
C GLY A 433 -1.60 15.40 -5.65
N CYS A 434 -2.28 14.50 -6.34
CA CYS A 434 -2.67 13.20 -5.81
C CYS A 434 -2.05 12.07 -6.64
N ASP A 435 -1.35 11.15 -5.99
CA ASP A 435 -0.59 10.11 -6.70
C ASP A 435 -1.45 8.93 -7.15
N GLN A 436 -2.72 8.92 -6.76
CA GLN A 436 -3.70 7.92 -7.17
C GLN A 436 -4.96 8.58 -7.73
N PRO A 437 -5.66 7.94 -8.68
CA PRO A 437 -7.03 8.34 -8.99
C PRO A 437 -7.92 8.12 -7.78
N VAL A 438 -9.01 8.88 -7.71
CA VAL A 438 -9.94 8.89 -6.59
C VAL A 438 -11.37 8.70 -7.06
N ILE A 439 -12.22 8.21 -6.17
CA ILE A 439 -13.66 8.15 -6.40
C ILE A 439 -14.33 9.30 -5.65
N LEU A 440 -15.04 10.15 -6.38
CA LEU A 440 -15.85 11.24 -5.84
C LEU A 440 -17.34 10.97 -6.09
N ARG A 441 -18.14 11.10 -5.04
CA ARG A 441 -19.60 11.03 -5.15
C ARG A 441 -20.17 12.43 -5.30
N ARG A 442 -20.93 12.65 -6.36
CA ARG A 442 -21.58 13.94 -6.61
C ARG A 442 -22.86 14.06 -5.77
N THR A 443 -22.99 15.17 -5.04
CA THR A 443 -24.24 15.59 -4.38
C THR A 443 -24.89 16.73 -5.17
N THR A 444 -25.93 17.36 -4.63
CA THR A 444 -26.59 18.52 -5.26
C THR A 444 -25.68 19.74 -5.35
N GLU A 445 -24.79 19.94 -4.37
CA GLU A 445 -24.00 21.18 -4.22
C GLU A 445 -22.49 20.96 -4.15
N HIS A 446 -22.03 19.76 -3.76
CA HIS A 446 -20.62 19.45 -3.53
C HIS A 446 -20.31 17.99 -3.90
N TYR A 447 -19.06 17.58 -3.71
CA TYR A 447 -18.63 16.19 -3.83
C TYR A 447 -18.26 15.63 -2.47
N GLU A 448 -18.51 14.33 -2.26
CA GLU A 448 -17.96 13.57 -1.14
C GLU A 448 -16.79 12.72 -1.64
N PHE A 449 -15.67 12.75 -0.93
CA PHE A 449 -14.55 11.83 -1.15
C PHE A 449 -14.92 10.42 -0.65
N VAL A 450 -14.92 9.44 -1.56
CA VAL A 450 -15.28 8.06 -1.23
C VAL A 450 -14.04 7.22 -0.89
N GLY A 451 -12.94 7.43 -1.61
CA GLY A 451 -11.67 6.74 -1.40
C GLY A 451 -10.71 6.86 -2.58
N GLY A 452 -9.48 6.41 -2.36
CA GLY A 452 -8.51 6.17 -3.43
C GLY A 452 -8.90 4.93 -4.24
N THR A 453 -8.39 4.84 -5.46
CA THR A 453 -8.64 3.68 -6.31
C THR A 453 -7.42 3.33 -7.14
N TYR A 454 -7.28 2.05 -7.44
CA TYR A 454 -6.32 1.57 -8.43
C TYR A 454 -6.99 1.48 -9.80
N VAL A 455 -6.38 2.09 -10.81
CA VAL A 455 -6.76 1.95 -12.23
C VAL A 455 -5.50 1.85 -13.06
N ARG A 456 -5.18 0.64 -13.55
CA ARG A 456 -3.90 0.32 -14.21
C ARG A 456 -3.46 1.34 -15.25
N SER A 457 -4.35 1.81 -16.11
CA SER A 457 -4.03 2.73 -17.22
C SER A 457 -3.99 4.21 -16.84
N ILE A 458 -3.93 4.51 -15.53
CA ILE A 458 -3.91 5.87 -14.97
C ILE A 458 -2.78 6.03 -13.95
N MET A 459 -2.36 4.95 -13.27
CA MET A 459 -1.42 5.03 -12.15
C MET A 459 -0.04 5.60 -12.52
N ALA A 460 0.37 5.57 -13.79
CA ALA A 460 1.68 6.06 -14.23
C ALA A 460 1.61 7.43 -14.92
N GLY A 461 0.51 8.17 -14.76
CA GLY A 461 0.33 9.51 -15.32
C GLY A 461 -0.01 9.52 -16.81
N GLU A 462 -0.45 8.39 -17.36
CA GLU A 462 -0.68 8.19 -18.80
C GLU A 462 -1.67 9.21 -19.37
N LEU A 463 -2.72 9.54 -18.61
CA LEU A 463 -3.74 10.52 -19.01
C LEU A 463 -3.22 11.96 -19.14
N ILE A 464 -2.11 12.28 -18.48
CA ILE A 464 -1.47 13.60 -18.53
C ILE A 464 -0.40 13.63 -19.61
N LEU A 465 0.39 12.57 -19.71
CA LEU A 465 1.51 12.47 -20.64
C LEU A 465 1.05 12.21 -22.08
N ASN A 466 -0.11 11.57 -22.29
CA ASN A 466 -0.64 11.28 -23.61
C ASN A 466 -2.14 11.66 -23.74
N PRO A 467 -2.46 12.91 -24.13
CA PRO A 467 -3.84 13.39 -24.23
C PRO A 467 -4.66 12.73 -25.36
N VAL A 468 -4.09 11.87 -26.20
CA VAL A 468 -4.85 11.08 -27.19
C VAL A 468 -5.61 9.92 -26.52
N LEU A 469 -5.22 9.52 -25.30
CA LEU A 469 -5.92 8.53 -24.47
C LEU A 469 -7.31 9.01 -24.00
N ASP A 470 -7.61 10.30 -24.14
CA ASP A 470 -8.88 10.98 -23.84
C ASP A 470 -10.10 10.42 -24.61
N ARG A 471 -9.87 9.53 -25.58
CA ARG A 471 -10.92 8.85 -26.36
C ARG A 471 -10.82 7.34 -26.24
N GLY A 472 -11.17 6.77 -25.08
CA GLY A 472 -11.58 5.36 -24.93
C GLY A 472 -10.63 4.28 -25.50
N ARG A 473 -9.35 4.59 -25.75
CA ARG A 473 -8.36 3.68 -26.35
C ARG A 473 -7.32 3.18 -25.36
N ALA A 474 -7.58 3.31 -24.05
CA ALA A 474 -6.69 2.86 -22.98
C ALA A 474 -6.32 1.37 -23.03
N VAL A 475 -6.97 0.57 -23.88
CA VAL A 475 -6.75 -0.88 -24.03
C VAL A 475 -5.88 -1.24 -25.25
N GLN A 476 -5.63 -0.32 -26.20
CA GLN A 476 -4.93 -0.68 -27.46
C GLN A 476 -3.41 -0.75 -27.37
N TYR A 477 -2.78 -0.28 -26.29
CA TYR A 477 -1.31 -0.24 -26.19
C TYR A 477 -0.68 -1.48 -25.53
N ALA A 478 -1.37 -2.62 -25.51
CA ALA A 478 -0.73 -3.92 -25.30
C ALA A 478 -0.24 -4.58 -26.61
N ALA A 479 -0.65 -4.08 -27.79
CA ALA A 479 -0.42 -4.77 -29.08
C ALA A 479 0.20 -3.92 -30.19
N ALA A 480 0.74 -2.73 -29.90
CA ALA A 480 1.45 -1.93 -30.90
C ALA A 480 2.94 -2.35 -30.98
N SER A 481 3.16 -3.55 -31.50
CA SER A 481 4.41 -3.87 -32.22
C SER A 481 4.52 -2.90 -33.41
N LEU A 482 5.75 -2.51 -33.72
CA LEU A 482 6.17 -1.57 -34.77
C LEU A 482 5.44 -1.75 -36.14
N PRO A 483 5.36 -0.71 -36.98
CA PRO A 483 4.73 -0.81 -38.30
C PRO A 483 5.43 -1.87 -39.17
N ASP A 484 4.65 -2.81 -39.69
CA ASP A 484 5.03 -3.76 -40.74
C ASP A 484 5.26 -3.02 -42.06
N GLU A 485 6.44 -2.44 -42.28
CA GLU A 485 6.84 -1.97 -43.61
C GLU A 485 8.37 -1.79 -43.72
N GLU A 486 9.14 -2.89 -43.61
CA GLU A 486 10.48 -3.01 -44.23
C GLU A 486 11.05 -4.44 -44.15
N LEU A 487 10.26 -5.45 -44.56
CA LEU A 487 10.77 -6.81 -44.78
C LEU A 487 10.54 -7.23 -46.23
N SER A 488 11.31 -6.60 -47.13
CA SER A 488 11.67 -7.26 -48.37
C SER A 488 13.12 -6.93 -48.72
N GLN A 489 13.92 -7.99 -48.88
CA GLN A 489 15.30 -8.01 -49.39
C GLN A 489 16.40 -7.76 -48.35
N THR A 490 16.90 -8.81 -47.73
CA THR A 490 18.17 -9.44 -48.14
C THR A 490 18.53 -10.61 -47.23
N SER A 491 18.84 -11.74 -47.87
CA SER A 491 19.44 -12.93 -47.29
C SER A 491 20.92 -12.70 -46.99
N HIS A 492 21.37 -13.02 -45.77
CA HIS A 492 22.54 -13.86 -45.46
C HIS A 492 23.11 -13.57 -44.05
N SER A 493 23.46 -14.67 -43.37
CA SER A 493 24.50 -14.83 -42.34
C SER A 493 24.45 -13.99 -41.05
N GLY A 494 24.01 -14.66 -39.98
CA GLY A 494 24.59 -14.65 -38.63
C GLY A 494 25.10 -13.35 -38.03
N LEU A 495 24.28 -12.69 -37.23
CA LEU A 495 24.70 -11.81 -36.13
C LEU A 495 23.73 -11.96 -34.94
N ASN A 496 24.29 -12.06 -33.74
CA ASN A 496 23.59 -12.12 -32.46
C ASN A 496 22.68 -10.91 -32.28
N TYR A 497 21.39 -11.15 -31.98
CA TYR A 497 20.50 -10.14 -31.42
C TYR A 497 20.80 -10.01 -29.91
N GLU A 498 21.69 -9.08 -29.54
CA GLU A 498 21.54 -8.39 -28.26
C GLU A 498 20.38 -7.40 -28.44
N SER A 499 19.24 -7.69 -27.82
CA SER A 499 18.15 -6.73 -27.70
C SER A 499 18.60 -5.61 -26.78
N ASP A 500 18.66 -4.39 -27.31
CA ASP A 500 19.07 -3.19 -26.60
C ASP A 500 17.95 -2.75 -25.63
N ASP A 501 17.84 -3.48 -24.53
CA ASP A 501 16.94 -3.27 -23.39
C ASP A 501 17.32 -2.02 -22.56
N ARG A 502 18.42 -1.33 -22.94
CA ARG A 502 18.94 -0.15 -22.22
C ARG A 502 18.18 1.12 -22.56
N PHE A 503 17.55 1.21 -23.74
CA PHE A 503 16.88 2.45 -24.16
C PHE A 503 15.50 2.64 -23.50
N GLN A 504 14.79 1.56 -23.17
CA GLN A 504 13.50 1.64 -22.43
C GLN A 504 13.68 1.79 -20.91
N LYS A 505 14.76 1.21 -20.35
CA LYS A 505 15.06 1.30 -18.90
C LYS A 505 15.53 2.68 -18.43
N ASN A 506 16.05 3.52 -19.31
CA ASN A 506 16.70 4.79 -18.91
C ASN A 506 15.78 6.01 -18.91
N LEU A 507 14.59 5.96 -19.51
CA LEU A 507 13.67 7.12 -19.50
C LEU A 507 12.92 7.30 -18.18
N TRP A 508 12.82 6.25 -17.37
CA TRP A 508 12.09 6.23 -16.09
C TRP A 508 13.01 6.23 -14.85
N ARG A 509 14.33 6.10 -15.04
CA ARG A 509 15.34 5.95 -13.96
C ARG A 509 16.15 7.20 -13.64
N LEU A 510 15.83 8.34 -14.25
CA LEU A 510 16.51 9.59 -13.89
C LEU A 510 15.90 10.10 -12.59
N ASP A 511 16.59 9.79 -11.47
CA ASP A 511 16.27 10.34 -10.17
C ASP A 511 16.29 11.88 -10.25
N SER A 512 15.33 12.54 -9.60
CA SER A 512 15.16 13.97 -9.78
C SER A 512 16.32 14.78 -9.17
N THR A 513 17.07 14.17 -8.26
CA THR A 513 18.31 14.71 -7.67
C THR A 513 19.43 14.78 -8.70
N SER A 514 19.57 13.78 -9.56
CA SER A 514 20.50 13.69 -10.67
C SER A 514 20.10 14.62 -11.80
N LEU A 515 18.80 14.82 -12.05
CA LEU A 515 18.30 15.82 -12.99
C LEU A 515 18.53 17.26 -12.50
N LEU A 516 18.31 17.52 -11.20
CA LEU A 516 18.60 18.81 -10.56
C LEU A 516 20.12 19.10 -10.50
N GLN A 517 20.94 18.09 -10.17
CA GLN A 517 22.41 18.20 -10.19
C GLN A 517 22.96 18.35 -11.62
N ALA A 518 22.29 17.77 -12.63
CA ALA A 518 22.65 17.92 -14.03
C ALA A 518 22.09 19.21 -14.68
N GLY A 519 21.28 20.00 -13.96
CA GLY A 519 20.66 21.22 -14.48
C GLY A 519 19.66 20.97 -15.62
N LEU A 520 19.07 19.78 -15.69
CA LEU A 520 18.09 19.38 -16.72
C LEU A 520 16.67 19.59 -16.19
N ASP A 521 15.82 20.27 -16.98
CA ASP A 521 14.40 20.44 -16.67
C ASP A 521 13.70 19.08 -16.54
N ARG A 522 12.91 18.90 -15.46
CA ARG A 522 12.10 17.67 -15.23
C ARG A 522 11.10 17.51 -16.40
N PRO A 523 11.25 16.50 -17.28
CA PRO A 523 10.45 16.44 -18.52
C PRO A 523 8.96 16.13 -18.29
N TRP A 524 8.61 15.56 -17.14
CA TRP A 524 7.24 15.19 -16.74
C TRP A 524 6.60 16.18 -15.76
N TYR A 525 7.37 17.06 -15.12
CA TYR A 525 6.82 18.04 -14.19
C TYR A 525 5.92 19.02 -14.94
N VAL A 526 4.65 19.05 -14.58
CA VAL A 526 3.70 20.00 -15.15
C VAL A 526 3.61 21.19 -14.22
N ASP A 527 4.27 22.29 -14.60
CA ASP A 527 4.24 23.53 -13.84
C ASP A 527 2.77 23.96 -13.61
N PRO A 528 2.33 24.17 -12.35
CA PRO A 528 0.98 24.60 -12.01
C PRO A 528 0.52 25.88 -12.73
N GLY A 529 1.43 26.76 -13.14
CA GLY A 529 1.12 27.96 -13.92
C GLY A 529 0.94 27.71 -15.43
N SER A 530 1.33 26.54 -15.92
CA SER A 530 1.40 26.24 -17.34
C SER A 530 0.03 25.95 -17.96
N GLU A 531 -0.11 26.26 -19.25
CA GLU A 531 -1.26 25.86 -20.05
C GLU A 531 -1.45 24.34 -20.07
N LYS A 532 -0.35 23.57 -19.98
CA LYS A 532 -0.37 22.09 -19.90
C LYS A 532 -1.07 21.62 -18.62
N TYR A 533 -0.83 22.28 -17.48
CA TYR A 533 -1.52 21.96 -16.22
C TYR A 533 -3.01 22.25 -16.30
N LEU A 534 -3.39 23.44 -16.76
CA LEU A 534 -4.79 23.84 -16.84
C LEU A 534 -5.58 22.97 -17.82
N LYS A 535 -4.93 22.48 -18.89
CA LYS A 535 -5.50 21.48 -19.79
C LYS A 535 -5.64 20.10 -19.15
N ALA A 536 -4.69 19.70 -18.30
CA ALA A 536 -4.74 18.41 -17.61
C ALA A 536 -5.78 18.38 -16.47
N PHE A 537 -5.97 19.50 -15.77
CA PHE A 537 -6.87 19.64 -14.62
C PHE A 537 -7.84 20.83 -14.80
N PRO A 538 -8.78 20.75 -15.74
CA PRO A 538 -9.65 21.87 -16.11
C PRO A 538 -10.78 22.13 -15.10
N GLU A 539 -11.08 21.17 -14.22
CA GLU A 539 -12.24 21.21 -13.33
C GLU A 539 -11.85 21.61 -11.90
N GLN A 540 -12.82 22.15 -11.17
CA GLN A 540 -12.71 22.43 -9.75
C GLN A 540 -13.75 21.62 -8.98
N PHE A 541 -13.31 20.82 -8.02
CA PHE A 541 -14.16 20.00 -7.16
C PHE A 541 -14.22 20.61 -5.76
N ALA A 542 -15.43 20.93 -5.29
CA ALA A 542 -15.67 21.29 -3.90
C ALA A 542 -15.99 20.02 -3.11
N ILE A 543 -15.02 19.51 -2.34
CA ILE A 543 -15.12 18.26 -1.58
C ILE A 543 -15.48 18.60 -0.13
N ARG A 544 -16.60 18.08 0.39
CA ARG A 544 -17.08 18.36 1.75
C ARG A 544 -17.11 17.10 2.60
#